data_AF-A0A382UXK2-F1
#
_entry.id   AF-A0A382UXK2-F1
#
_cell.length_a   1.000
_cell.length_b   1.000
_cell.length_c   1.000
_cell.angle_alpha   90.00
_cell.angle_beta   90.00
_cell.angle_gamma   90.00
#
_symmetry.space_group_name_H-M   'P 1'
#
loop_
_entity.id
_entity.type
_entity.pdbx_description
1 polymer ?
#
loop_
_entity_poly.entity_id
_entity_poly.type
_entity_poly.pdbx_seq_one_letter_code
_entity_poly.pdbx_strand_id
1 'polypeptide(L)'
;EKILTSWNGLMLGAMARSGRRLARPELVDSAVRALDFIRESLWRSGRLLATIRDGDARLGGYLDDYVFLASGILELLQSRWRTEDLSFGLSLLDTLLDHFQDTERGGFYFTADDHEKLLHRGRPLMDDAIPSGNGVAARVLLALGHLVGETRYLEATDRLFHGLLPATERYPAGASALLEASESWEHGIQTIVIRGRGDELHRWSTATNQAYHPARQVFSIPTDESNLPGLLANRAPRDCTVAYVCKGFSCGPPIESLSELQRELGIPTPPA
;
A
#
# COMPACT_ATOMS: atom_id res chain seq x y z
N GLU A 1 -16.81 -7.88 -22.08
CA GLU A 1 -15.61 -7.05 -21.82
C GLU A 1 -14.56 -7.86 -21.06
N LYS A 2 -13.26 -7.57 -21.24
CA LYS A 2 -12.15 -8.23 -20.53
C LYS A 2 -11.54 -7.28 -19.49
N ILE A 3 -11.51 -7.71 -18.24
CA ILE A 3 -10.95 -6.97 -17.11
C ILE A 3 -9.70 -7.72 -16.61
N LEU A 4 -8.64 -6.98 -16.32
CA LEU A 4 -7.35 -7.48 -15.83
C LEU A 4 -7.08 -6.95 -14.42
N THR A 5 -6.75 -7.82 -13.49
CA THR A 5 -6.60 -7.45 -12.07
C THR A 5 -5.43 -6.50 -11.84
N SER A 6 -4.24 -6.83 -12.34
CA SER A 6 -3.03 -5.99 -12.32
C SER A 6 -3.27 -4.56 -12.81
N TRP A 7 -3.85 -4.40 -14.00
CA TRP A 7 -4.15 -3.06 -14.56
C TRP A 7 -5.18 -2.30 -13.73
N ASN A 8 -6.19 -2.99 -13.20
CA ASN A 8 -7.15 -2.34 -12.31
C ASN A 8 -6.52 -1.94 -10.97
N GLY A 9 -5.55 -2.70 -10.45
CA GLY A 9 -4.76 -2.33 -9.27
C GLY A 9 -4.01 -1.02 -9.46
N LEU A 10 -3.31 -0.87 -10.59
CA LEU A 10 -2.63 0.37 -10.97
C LEU A 10 -3.61 1.55 -11.14
N MET A 11 -4.71 1.31 -11.86
CA MET A 11 -5.76 2.31 -12.11
C MET A 11 -6.42 2.78 -10.81
N LEU A 12 -6.74 1.85 -9.90
CA LEU A 12 -7.33 2.13 -8.59
C LEU A 12 -6.40 3.04 -7.78
N GLY A 13 -5.11 2.70 -7.70
CA GLY A 13 -4.12 3.54 -7.02
C GLY A 13 -4.02 4.94 -7.63
N ALA A 14 -4.00 5.04 -8.96
CA ALA A 14 -3.98 6.33 -9.66
C ALA A 14 -5.23 7.18 -9.40
N MET A 15 -6.41 6.58 -9.42
CA MET A 15 -7.68 7.27 -9.12
C MET A 15 -7.76 7.72 -7.66
N ALA A 16 -7.38 6.86 -6.71
CA ALA A 16 -7.35 7.19 -5.29
C ALA A 16 -6.41 8.36 -5.00
N ARG A 17 -5.17 8.30 -5.51
CA ARG A 17 -4.16 9.36 -5.34
C ARG A 17 -4.60 10.66 -6.01
N SER A 18 -5.12 10.60 -7.23
CA SER A 18 -5.59 11.78 -7.97
C SER A 18 -6.80 12.41 -7.29
N GLY A 19 -7.76 11.61 -6.84
CA GLY A 19 -8.93 12.09 -6.10
C GLY A 19 -8.55 12.84 -4.83
N ARG A 20 -7.59 12.30 -4.07
CA ARG A 20 -7.03 12.93 -2.86
C ARG A 20 -6.29 14.23 -3.16
N ARG A 21 -5.42 14.26 -4.17
CA ARG A 21 -4.55 15.41 -4.46
C ARG A 21 -5.23 16.53 -5.25
N LEU A 22 -6.25 16.20 -6.04
CA LEU A 22 -6.98 17.16 -6.89
C LEU A 22 -8.35 17.54 -6.31
N ALA A 23 -8.70 17.04 -5.11
CA ALA A 23 -10.02 17.22 -4.50
C ALA A 23 -11.17 16.78 -5.42
N ARG A 24 -11.04 15.59 -6.02
CA ARG A 24 -12.00 14.98 -6.95
C ARG A 24 -12.59 13.70 -6.33
N PRO A 25 -13.59 13.81 -5.43
CA PRO A 25 -14.11 12.66 -4.67
C PRO A 25 -14.68 11.55 -5.55
N GLU A 26 -15.18 11.88 -6.73
CA GLU A 26 -15.74 10.90 -7.68
C GLU A 26 -14.68 9.92 -8.23
N LEU A 27 -13.40 10.32 -8.25
CA LEU A 27 -12.30 9.40 -8.58
C LEU A 27 -12.07 8.39 -7.45
N VAL A 28 -12.18 8.82 -6.19
CA VAL A 28 -12.10 7.92 -5.03
C VAL A 28 -13.29 6.97 -5.04
N ASP A 29 -14.50 7.45 -5.33
CA ASP A 29 -15.69 6.60 -5.45
C ASP A 29 -15.54 5.55 -6.56
N SER A 30 -14.92 5.92 -7.68
CA SER A 30 -14.63 4.99 -8.77
C SER A 30 -13.62 3.92 -8.36
N ALA A 31 -12.56 4.30 -7.64
CA ALA A 31 -11.58 3.37 -7.09
C ALA A 31 -12.22 2.37 -6.10
N VAL A 32 -13.11 2.85 -5.22
CA VAL A 32 -13.88 2.01 -4.28
C VAL A 32 -14.72 0.97 -5.04
N ARG A 33 -15.50 1.40 -6.04
CA ARG A 33 -16.33 0.47 -6.84
C ARG A 33 -15.50 -0.58 -7.57
N ALA A 34 -14.34 -0.18 -8.11
CA ALA A 34 -13.43 -1.11 -8.77
C ALA A 34 -12.87 -2.14 -7.79
N LEU A 35 -12.48 -1.73 -6.57
CA LEU A 35 -12.00 -2.64 -5.54
C LEU A 35 -13.08 -3.63 -5.11
N ASP A 36 -14.29 -3.14 -4.83
CA ASP A 36 -15.42 -3.97 -4.43
C ASP A 36 -15.72 -5.02 -5.51
N PHE A 37 -15.77 -4.61 -6.79
CA PHE A 37 -15.95 -5.54 -7.90
C PHE A 37 -14.87 -6.62 -7.97
N ILE A 38 -13.59 -6.25 -7.83
CA ILE A 38 -12.47 -7.21 -7.86
C ILE A 38 -12.59 -8.18 -6.69
N ARG A 39 -12.84 -7.69 -5.47
CA ARG A 39 -12.98 -8.52 -4.27
C ARG A 39 -14.15 -9.50 -4.42
N GLU A 40 -15.28 -9.07 -4.97
CA GLU A 40 -16.46 -9.93 -5.15
C GLU A 40 -16.31 -10.93 -6.29
N SER A 41 -15.67 -10.54 -7.40
CA SER A 41 -15.67 -11.33 -8.63
C SER A 41 -14.42 -12.18 -8.82
N LEU A 42 -13.27 -11.69 -8.34
CA LEU A 42 -11.93 -12.19 -8.68
C LEU A 42 -11.17 -12.74 -7.46
N TRP A 43 -11.65 -12.57 -6.23
CA TRP A 43 -11.10 -13.21 -5.05
C TRP A 43 -11.94 -14.41 -4.64
N ARG A 44 -11.38 -15.62 -4.71
CA ARG A 44 -12.09 -16.88 -4.40
C ARG A 44 -11.21 -17.80 -3.58
N SER A 45 -11.74 -18.28 -2.45
CA SER A 45 -11.08 -19.28 -1.60
C SER A 45 -9.63 -18.91 -1.24
N GLY A 46 -9.38 -17.63 -0.93
CA GLY A 46 -8.04 -17.14 -0.59
C GLY A 46 -7.12 -16.91 -1.79
N ARG A 47 -7.63 -16.92 -3.02
CA ARG A 47 -6.83 -16.76 -4.24
C ARG A 47 -7.42 -15.74 -5.19
N LEU A 48 -6.53 -14.92 -5.76
CA LEU A 48 -6.86 -13.91 -6.75
C LEU A 48 -6.82 -14.53 -8.15
N LEU A 49 -7.77 -14.15 -8.98
CA LEU A 49 -7.82 -14.48 -10.40
C LEU A 49 -7.29 -13.31 -11.23
N ALA A 50 -6.55 -13.61 -12.30
CA ALA A 50 -5.87 -12.60 -13.12
C ALA A 50 -6.82 -11.83 -14.04
N THR A 51 -7.93 -12.46 -14.47
CA THR A 51 -8.83 -11.87 -15.45
C THR A 51 -10.26 -12.39 -15.32
N ILE A 52 -11.21 -11.52 -15.63
CA ILE A 52 -12.60 -11.89 -15.90
C ILE A 52 -12.97 -11.39 -17.30
N ARG A 53 -13.62 -12.25 -18.07
CA ARG A 53 -14.15 -11.88 -19.38
C ARG A 53 -15.57 -12.39 -19.50
N ASP A 54 -16.50 -11.49 -19.82
CA ASP A 54 -17.90 -11.83 -20.08
C ASP A 54 -18.54 -12.61 -18.90
N GLY A 55 -18.15 -12.28 -17.66
CA GLY A 55 -18.60 -12.93 -16.42
C GLY A 55 -17.79 -14.15 -15.99
N ASP A 56 -16.91 -14.67 -16.84
CA ASP A 56 -16.09 -15.85 -16.56
C ASP A 56 -14.70 -15.45 -16.03
N ALA A 57 -14.50 -15.68 -14.72
CA ALA A 57 -13.25 -15.39 -14.03
C ALA A 57 -12.32 -16.61 -14.08
N ARG A 58 -11.09 -16.41 -14.56
CA ARG A 58 -10.16 -17.50 -14.88
C ARG A 58 -8.71 -17.10 -14.66
N LEU A 59 -7.86 -18.11 -14.62
CA LEU A 59 -6.41 -18.05 -14.42
C LEU A 59 -6.02 -17.56 -13.03
N GLY A 60 -5.13 -18.32 -12.36
CA GLY A 60 -4.54 -17.88 -11.11
C GLY A 60 -3.76 -16.58 -11.31
N GLY A 61 -3.92 -15.66 -10.36
CA GLY A 61 -3.21 -14.37 -10.35
C GLY A 61 -1.69 -14.55 -10.32
N TYR A 62 -1.00 -13.61 -10.96
CA TYR A 62 0.44 -13.48 -10.97
C TYR A 62 0.89 -12.48 -9.89
N LEU A 63 2.18 -12.42 -9.59
CA LEU A 63 2.78 -11.47 -8.65
C LEU A 63 2.18 -10.07 -8.80
N ASP A 64 2.18 -9.55 -10.03
CA ASP A 64 1.71 -8.21 -10.38
C ASP A 64 0.24 -7.99 -10.02
N ASP A 65 -0.63 -9.00 -10.18
CA ASP A 65 -2.05 -8.88 -9.81
C ASP A 65 -2.21 -8.64 -8.30
N TYR A 66 -1.41 -9.33 -7.48
CA TYR A 66 -1.45 -9.16 -6.02
C TYR A 66 -0.84 -7.83 -5.59
N VAL A 67 0.38 -7.53 -6.05
CA VAL A 67 1.13 -6.37 -5.53
C VAL A 67 0.59 -5.04 -6.05
N PHE A 68 0.11 -4.99 -7.30
CA PHE A 68 -0.50 -3.77 -7.83
C PHE A 68 -1.86 -3.51 -7.17
N LEU A 69 -2.64 -4.55 -6.89
CA LEU A 69 -3.89 -4.40 -6.16
C LEU A 69 -3.64 -3.97 -4.71
N ALA A 70 -2.71 -4.60 -3.99
CA ALA A 70 -2.31 -4.21 -2.64
C ALA A 70 -1.78 -2.76 -2.59
N SER A 71 -0.99 -2.36 -3.58
CA SER A 71 -0.53 -0.98 -3.76
C SER A 71 -1.70 -0.02 -3.96
N GLY A 72 -2.67 -0.39 -4.80
CA GLY A 72 -3.87 0.40 -5.01
C GLY A 72 -4.68 0.57 -3.72
N ILE A 73 -4.89 -0.51 -2.97
CA ILE A 73 -5.56 -0.50 -1.66
C ILE A 73 -4.84 0.45 -0.70
N LEU A 74 -3.50 0.41 -0.63
CA LEU A 74 -2.71 1.30 0.20
C LEU A 74 -2.93 2.78 -0.15
N GLU A 75 -3.06 3.12 -1.44
CA GLU A 75 -3.42 4.48 -1.87
C GLU A 75 -4.87 4.83 -1.53
N LEU A 76 -5.78 3.86 -1.65
CA LEU A 76 -7.19 4.06 -1.33
C LEU A 76 -7.40 4.33 0.16
N LEU A 77 -6.72 3.60 1.04
CA LEU A 77 -6.78 3.81 2.49
C LEU A 77 -6.31 5.20 2.92
N GLN A 78 -5.39 5.81 2.18
CA GLN A 78 -4.95 7.19 2.40
C GLN A 78 -6.00 8.23 1.94
N SER A 79 -6.87 7.86 1.01
CA SER A 79 -7.94 8.72 0.47
C SER A 79 -9.27 8.55 1.21
N ARG A 80 -9.62 7.30 1.55
CA ARG A 80 -10.81 6.89 2.28
C ARG A 80 -10.48 5.61 3.03
N TRP A 81 -10.48 5.70 4.36
CA TRP A 81 -10.29 4.53 5.19
C TRP A 81 -11.51 3.61 5.14
N ARG A 82 -11.24 2.31 4.96
CA ARG A 82 -12.19 1.19 5.07
C ARG A 82 -11.44 0.01 5.68
N THR A 83 -11.83 -0.41 6.87
CA THR A 83 -11.12 -1.48 7.61
C THR A 83 -11.17 -2.82 6.86
N GLU A 84 -12.24 -3.08 6.11
CA GLU A 84 -12.36 -4.24 5.23
C GLU A 84 -11.38 -4.22 4.04
N ASP A 85 -11.03 -3.02 3.55
CA ASP A 85 -10.09 -2.88 2.45
C ASP A 85 -8.65 -3.12 2.94
N LEU A 86 -8.31 -2.64 4.14
CA LEU A 86 -7.05 -3.02 4.81
C LEU A 86 -6.98 -4.53 5.01
N SER A 87 -8.03 -5.14 5.56
CA SER A 87 -8.07 -6.59 5.82
C SER A 87 -7.88 -7.41 4.55
N PHE A 88 -8.48 -6.96 3.44
CA PHE A 88 -8.28 -7.58 2.14
C PHE A 88 -6.85 -7.40 1.62
N GLY A 89 -6.28 -6.20 1.75
CA GLY A 89 -4.88 -5.93 1.41
C GLY A 89 -3.90 -6.84 2.16
N LEU A 90 -4.12 -7.06 3.46
CA LEU A 90 -3.32 -7.98 4.27
C LEU A 90 -3.45 -9.43 3.77
N SER A 91 -4.67 -9.87 3.44
CA SER A 91 -4.91 -11.23 2.90
C SER A 91 -4.19 -11.47 1.57
N LEU A 92 -4.09 -10.44 0.71
CA LEU A 92 -3.31 -10.50 -0.53
C LEU A 92 -1.82 -10.67 -0.24
N LEU A 93 -1.28 -9.94 0.74
CA LEU A 93 0.14 -10.04 1.12
C LEU A 93 0.47 -11.36 1.82
N ASP A 94 -0.43 -11.90 2.63
CA ASP A 94 -0.24 -13.22 3.23
C ASP A 94 -0.16 -14.31 2.16
N THR A 95 -1.08 -14.27 1.18
CA THR A 95 -1.04 -15.20 0.02
C THR A 95 0.24 -15.03 -0.81
N LEU A 96 0.72 -13.79 -0.93
CA LEU A 96 1.98 -13.48 -1.61
C LEU A 96 3.17 -14.15 -0.89
N LEU A 97 3.24 -14.05 0.43
CA LEU A 97 4.28 -14.70 1.21
C LEU A 97 4.22 -16.23 1.07
N ASP A 98 3.02 -16.81 1.16
CA ASP A 98 2.84 -18.26 1.18
C ASP A 98 3.19 -18.93 -0.15
N HIS A 99 2.84 -18.30 -1.29
CA HIS A 99 2.89 -18.97 -2.59
C HIS A 99 3.95 -18.42 -3.57
N PHE A 100 4.42 -17.18 -3.37
CA PHE A 100 5.31 -16.51 -4.31
C PHE A 100 6.72 -16.30 -3.77
N GLN A 101 6.93 -16.36 -2.45
CA GLN A 101 8.22 -16.02 -1.87
C GLN A 101 9.31 -17.04 -2.23
N ASP A 102 10.48 -16.53 -2.61
CA ASP A 102 11.73 -17.29 -2.64
C ASP A 102 12.46 -17.07 -1.32
N THR A 103 12.33 -18.04 -0.40
CA THR A 103 12.96 -17.95 0.93
C THR A 103 14.45 -18.23 0.90
N GLU A 104 14.98 -18.86 -0.15
CA GLU A 104 16.41 -19.19 -0.26
C GLU A 104 17.21 -18.02 -0.85
N ARG A 105 16.68 -17.40 -1.92
CA ARG A 105 17.40 -16.38 -2.70
C ARG A 105 16.78 -15.00 -2.61
N GLY A 106 15.69 -14.83 -1.85
CA GLY A 106 14.98 -13.56 -1.69
C GLY A 106 14.06 -13.19 -2.85
N GLY A 107 13.12 -12.29 -2.57
CA GLY A 107 12.14 -11.80 -3.54
C GLY A 107 11.00 -12.76 -3.79
N PHE A 108 10.26 -12.50 -4.87
CA PHE A 108 9.04 -13.19 -5.23
C PHE A 108 9.09 -13.64 -6.69
N TYR A 109 8.63 -14.87 -6.92
CA TYR A 109 8.39 -15.43 -8.24
C TYR A 109 7.20 -14.76 -8.91
N PHE A 110 7.19 -14.72 -10.24
CA PHE A 110 6.08 -14.15 -11.01
C PHE A 110 4.80 -15.01 -10.93
N THR A 111 4.94 -16.33 -10.83
CA THR A 111 3.83 -17.27 -10.66
C THR A 111 3.84 -17.86 -9.25
N ALA A 112 2.67 -18.27 -8.75
CA ALA A 112 2.54 -19.06 -7.53
C ALA A 112 3.21 -20.45 -7.70
N ASP A 113 3.53 -21.10 -6.57
CA ASP A 113 4.15 -22.43 -6.52
C ASP A 113 3.23 -23.56 -6.97
N ASP A 114 1.92 -23.35 -6.86
CA ASP A 114 0.85 -24.24 -7.32
C ASP A 114 0.13 -23.72 -8.59
N HIS A 115 0.75 -22.76 -9.29
CA HIS A 115 0.34 -22.40 -10.65
C HIS A 115 0.69 -23.53 -11.63
N GLU A 116 0.54 -23.28 -12.93
CA GLU A 116 1.01 -24.21 -13.95
C GLU A 116 2.50 -24.54 -13.76
N LYS A 117 2.84 -25.81 -14.00
CA LYS A 117 4.22 -26.28 -13.81
C LYS A 117 5.11 -25.77 -14.94
N LEU A 118 5.80 -24.66 -14.70
CA LEU A 118 6.77 -24.06 -15.61
C LEU A 118 8.17 -24.69 -15.47
N LEU A 119 8.94 -24.69 -16.55
CA LEU A 119 10.36 -25.06 -16.52
C LEU A 119 11.20 -24.10 -15.66
N HIS A 120 10.82 -22.83 -15.63
CA HIS A 120 11.46 -21.79 -14.84
C HIS A 120 10.43 -20.78 -14.35
N ARG A 121 10.45 -20.49 -13.06
CA ARG A 121 9.69 -19.38 -12.45
C ARG A 121 10.63 -18.17 -12.35
N GLY A 122 10.34 -17.12 -13.11
CA GLY A 122 11.12 -15.90 -13.08
C GLY A 122 10.87 -15.09 -11.81
N ARG A 123 11.88 -14.31 -11.38
CA ARG A 123 11.76 -13.30 -10.31
C ARG A 123 11.99 -11.92 -10.94
N PRO A 124 10.93 -11.19 -11.33
CA PRO A 124 11.07 -9.97 -12.11
C PRO A 124 11.72 -8.87 -11.27
N LEU A 125 12.87 -8.38 -11.74
CA LEU A 125 13.62 -7.26 -11.14
C LEU A 125 13.45 -5.96 -11.92
N MET A 126 13.37 -6.07 -13.24
CA MET A 126 13.48 -4.93 -14.13
C MET A 126 12.12 -4.26 -14.31
N ASP A 127 12.11 -2.95 -14.21
CA ASP A 127 11.01 -2.09 -14.63
C ASP A 127 10.98 -2.02 -16.17
N ASP A 128 9.77 -1.90 -16.73
CA ASP A 128 9.53 -1.66 -18.15
C ASP A 128 8.48 -0.53 -18.25
N ALA A 129 7.49 -0.62 -19.15
CA ALA A 129 6.34 0.27 -19.19
C ALA A 129 5.56 0.34 -17.86
N ILE A 130 5.75 -0.65 -16.98
CA ILE A 130 5.22 -0.71 -15.61
C ILE A 130 6.34 -1.08 -14.63
N PRO A 131 6.21 -0.71 -13.33
CA PRO A 131 7.21 -1.09 -12.33
C PRO A 131 7.25 -2.61 -12.13
N SER A 132 8.41 -3.13 -11.77
CA SER A 132 8.60 -4.54 -11.45
C SER A 132 7.73 -4.97 -10.26
N GLY A 133 7.17 -6.18 -10.35
CA GLY A 133 6.38 -6.76 -9.26
C GLY A 133 7.14 -6.83 -7.94
N ASN A 134 8.45 -7.15 -7.97
CA ASN A 134 9.27 -7.15 -6.75
C ASN A 134 9.51 -5.75 -6.17
N GLY A 135 9.72 -4.74 -7.01
CA GLY A 135 9.82 -3.36 -6.54
C GLY A 135 8.54 -2.90 -5.83
N VAL A 136 7.38 -3.20 -6.43
CA VAL A 136 6.09 -2.89 -5.80
C VAL A 136 5.85 -3.73 -4.54
N ALA A 137 6.22 -5.02 -4.55
CA ALA A 137 6.14 -5.90 -3.38
C ALA A 137 6.90 -5.31 -2.18
N ALA A 138 8.15 -4.90 -2.38
CA ALA A 138 8.98 -4.29 -1.35
C ALA A 138 8.31 -3.05 -0.75
N ARG A 139 7.77 -2.17 -1.60
CA ARG A 139 7.09 -0.95 -1.15
C ARG A 139 5.84 -1.24 -0.32
N VAL A 140 4.98 -2.17 -0.75
CA VAL A 140 3.71 -2.45 -0.05
C VAL A 140 3.91 -3.25 1.22
N LEU A 141 4.84 -4.22 1.23
CA LEU A 141 5.21 -4.98 2.41
C LEU A 141 5.84 -4.08 3.47
N LEU A 142 6.74 -3.16 3.06
CA LEU A 142 7.34 -2.19 3.97
C LEU A 142 6.29 -1.25 4.59
N ALA A 143 5.42 -0.69 3.76
CA ALA A 143 4.38 0.24 4.20
C ALA A 143 3.39 -0.43 5.16
N LEU A 144 2.80 -1.56 4.76
CA LEU A 144 1.81 -2.24 5.59
C LEU A 144 2.47 -2.91 6.81
N GLY A 145 3.69 -3.43 6.68
CA GLY A 145 4.47 -3.99 7.78
C GLY A 145 4.68 -2.98 8.92
N HIS A 146 5.05 -1.73 8.59
CA HIS A 146 5.13 -0.67 9.60
C HIS A 146 3.77 -0.18 10.09
N LEU A 147 2.77 -0.09 9.21
CA LEU A 147 1.44 0.38 9.56
C LEU A 147 0.79 -0.50 10.62
N VAL A 148 0.76 -1.83 10.40
CA VAL A 148 0.10 -2.79 11.30
C VAL A 148 1.07 -3.48 12.27
N GLY A 149 2.38 -3.34 12.09
CA GLY A 149 3.38 -4.01 12.91
C GLY A 149 3.58 -5.50 12.59
N GLU A 150 3.38 -5.89 11.33
CA GLU A 150 3.58 -7.27 10.88
C GLU A 150 5.05 -7.47 10.47
N THR A 151 5.81 -8.17 11.31
CA THR A 151 7.25 -8.36 11.10
C THR A 151 7.54 -9.29 9.94
N ARG A 152 6.64 -10.25 9.62
CA ARG A 152 6.82 -11.15 8.47
C ARG A 152 6.98 -10.36 7.16
N TYR A 153 6.26 -9.25 7.01
CA TYR A 153 6.36 -8.39 5.82
C TYR A 153 7.70 -7.67 5.75
N LEU A 154 8.23 -7.22 6.89
CA LEU A 154 9.52 -6.53 6.94
C LEU A 154 10.68 -7.50 6.72
N GLU A 155 10.61 -8.69 7.31
CA GLU A 155 11.59 -9.76 7.08
C GLU A 155 11.59 -10.23 5.61
N ALA A 156 10.41 -10.32 4.98
CA ALA A 156 10.30 -10.62 3.56
C ALA A 156 10.90 -9.52 2.68
N THR A 157 10.69 -8.26 3.06
CA THR A 157 11.29 -7.09 2.40
C THR A 157 12.81 -7.11 2.52
N ASP A 158 13.34 -7.39 3.72
CA ASP A 158 14.78 -7.49 3.97
C ASP A 158 15.43 -8.60 3.13
N ARG A 159 14.83 -9.80 3.10
CA ARG A 159 15.30 -10.89 2.22
C ARG A 159 15.25 -10.50 0.74
N LEU A 160 14.21 -9.80 0.30
CA LEU A 160 14.08 -9.32 -1.06
C LEU A 160 15.22 -8.37 -1.43
N PHE A 161 15.55 -7.40 -0.56
CA PHE A 161 16.66 -6.49 -0.81
C PHE A 161 18.00 -7.21 -0.88
N HIS A 162 18.28 -8.13 0.06
CA HIS A 162 19.49 -8.96 0.01
C HIS A 162 19.61 -9.76 -1.29
N GLY A 163 18.48 -10.29 -1.79
CA GLY A 163 18.45 -11.11 -3.00
C GLY A 163 18.53 -10.34 -4.31
N LEU A 164 18.01 -9.11 -4.35
CA LEU A 164 17.77 -8.39 -5.61
C LEU A 164 18.58 -7.10 -5.78
N LEU A 165 18.93 -6.38 -4.72
CA LEU A 165 19.72 -5.14 -4.83
C LEU A 165 21.13 -5.35 -5.44
N PRO A 166 21.87 -6.44 -5.18
CA PRO A 166 23.19 -6.61 -5.80
C PRO A 166 23.16 -6.60 -7.34
N ALA A 167 22.04 -7.01 -7.95
CA ALA A 167 21.88 -6.98 -9.40
C ALA A 167 21.71 -5.56 -9.96
N THR A 168 21.25 -4.60 -9.15
CA THR A 168 21.04 -3.21 -9.57
C THR A 168 22.35 -2.45 -9.77
N GLU A 169 23.47 -2.92 -9.23
CA GLU A 169 24.80 -2.33 -9.46
C GLU A 169 25.17 -2.28 -10.94
N ARG A 170 24.67 -3.25 -11.73
CA ARG A 170 24.98 -3.35 -13.17
C ARG A 170 24.08 -2.47 -14.03
N TYR A 171 22.82 -2.29 -13.63
CA TYR A 171 21.84 -1.53 -14.40
C TYR A 171 20.79 -0.88 -13.49
N PRO A 172 21.15 0.19 -12.76
CA PRO A 172 20.26 0.79 -11.76
C PRO A 172 19.04 1.48 -12.40
N ALA A 173 19.20 2.03 -13.61
CA ALA A 173 18.13 2.72 -14.33
C ALA A 173 16.92 1.82 -14.65
N GLY A 174 17.12 0.50 -14.70
CA GLY A 174 16.06 -0.47 -14.92
C GLY A 174 15.43 -1.02 -13.65
N ALA A 175 15.77 -0.52 -12.46
CA ALA A 175 15.26 -1.03 -11.18
C ALA A 175 14.79 0.11 -10.26
N SER A 176 14.23 1.17 -10.84
CA SER A 176 13.79 2.37 -10.13
C SER A 176 12.79 2.04 -9.02
N ALA A 177 11.80 1.19 -9.27
CA ALA A 177 10.80 0.82 -8.26
C ALA A 177 11.42 0.13 -7.04
N LEU A 178 12.45 -0.70 -7.25
CA LEU A 178 13.17 -1.35 -6.16
C LEU A 178 14.04 -0.35 -5.40
N LEU A 179 14.72 0.56 -6.10
CA LEU A 179 15.55 1.59 -5.50
C LEU A 179 14.74 2.60 -4.68
N GLU A 180 13.54 2.99 -5.12
CA GLU A 180 12.61 3.83 -4.33
C GLU A 180 12.17 3.13 -3.03
N ALA A 181 11.89 1.83 -3.10
CA ALA A 181 11.57 1.04 -1.92
C ALA A 181 12.79 0.94 -0.97
N SER A 182 14.00 0.77 -1.51
CA SER A 182 15.24 0.76 -0.74
C SER A 182 15.54 2.11 -0.08
N GLU A 183 15.26 3.23 -0.75
CA GLU A 183 15.40 4.55 -0.13
C GLU A 183 14.45 4.70 1.08
N SER A 184 13.22 4.20 0.94
CA SER A 184 12.22 4.19 2.02
C SER A 184 12.62 3.27 3.18
N TRP A 185 13.32 2.17 2.89
CA TRP A 185 13.87 1.26 3.89
C TRP A 185 14.97 1.94 4.73
N GLU A 186 15.95 2.53 4.06
CA GLU A 186 17.10 3.17 4.70
C GLU A 186 16.70 4.41 5.51
N HIS A 187 15.81 5.25 4.96
CA HIS A 187 15.44 6.51 5.60
C HIS A 187 14.21 6.39 6.50
N GLY A 188 13.47 5.28 6.43
CA GLY A 188 12.24 5.00 7.15
C GLY A 188 11.02 5.72 6.58
N ILE A 189 9.90 5.00 6.47
CA ILE A 189 8.60 5.55 6.05
C ILE A 189 8.02 6.43 7.16
N GLN A 190 7.57 7.63 6.80
CA GLN A 190 6.80 8.49 7.69
C GLN A 190 5.32 8.16 7.57
N THR A 191 4.74 7.61 8.64
CA THR A 191 3.32 7.26 8.72
C THR A 191 2.60 8.21 9.65
N ILE A 192 1.51 8.81 9.19
CA ILE A 192 0.68 9.71 9.98
C ILE A 192 -0.71 9.09 10.07
N VAL A 193 -1.16 8.80 11.30
CA VAL A 193 -2.53 8.35 11.56
C VAL A 193 -3.30 9.49 12.22
N ILE A 194 -4.37 9.94 11.58
CA ILE A 194 -5.25 10.99 12.10
C ILE A 194 -6.55 10.32 12.55
N ARG A 195 -6.92 10.48 13.82
CA ARG A 195 -8.19 10.04 14.39
C ARG A 195 -9.08 11.24 14.62
N GLY A 196 -10.29 11.24 14.08
CA GLY A 196 -11.22 12.36 14.20
C GLY A 196 -12.61 12.06 13.65
N ARG A 197 -13.46 13.09 13.57
CA ARG A 197 -14.83 12.98 13.04
C ARG A 197 -15.15 14.14 12.09
N GLY A 198 -16.01 13.87 11.11
CA GLY A 198 -16.62 14.88 10.25
C GLY A 198 -15.63 15.86 9.61
N ASP A 199 -16.02 17.14 9.58
CA ASP A 199 -15.27 18.21 8.92
C ASP A 199 -13.87 18.43 9.51
N GLU A 200 -13.69 18.20 10.82
CA GLU A 200 -12.40 18.41 11.46
C GLU A 200 -11.38 17.33 11.02
N LEU A 201 -11.81 16.07 10.86
CA LEU A 201 -10.97 15.04 10.26
C LEU A 201 -10.60 15.39 8.82
N HIS A 202 -11.57 15.88 8.03
CA HIS A 202 -11.34 16.29 6.65
C HIS A 202 -10.36 17.48 6.56
N ARG A 203 -10.47 18.45 7.47
CA ARG A 203 -9.58 19.60 7.57
C ARG A 203 -8.14 19.19 7.84
N TRP A 204 -7.91 18.30 8.80
CA TRP A 204 -6.58 17.78 9.12
C TRP A 204 -5.99 16.95 7.97
N SER A 205 -6.81 16.10 7.36
CA SER A 205 -6.42 15.31 6.19
C SER A 205 -6.02 16.19 5.00
N THR A 206 -6.78 17.25 4.74
CA THR A 206 -6.49 18.19 3.65
C THR A 206 -5.19 18.94 3.91
N ALA A 207 -5.00 19.48 5.11
CA ALA A 207 -3.80 20.22 5.47
C ALA A 207 -2.54 19.35 5.35
N THR A 208 -2.60 18.09 5.78
CA THR A 208 -1.46 17.16 5.69
C THR A 208 -1.13 16.71 4.27
N ASN A 209 -2.08 16.83 3.33
CA ASN A 209 -1.92 16.48 1.93
C ASN A 209 -1.45 17.64 1.02
N GLN A 210 -1.27 18.86 1.53
CA GLN A 210 -0.91 20.04 0.72
C GLN A 210 0.57 20.12 0.30
N ALA A 211 1.47 19.37 0.94
CA ALA A 211 2.89 19.32 0.59
C ALA A 211 3.24 18.04 -0.19
N TYR A 212 4.17 18.15 -1.13
CA TYR A 212 4.78 16.97 -1.76
C TYR A 212 5.83 16.40 -0.83
N HIS A 213 5.56 15.21 -0.30
CA HIS A 213 6.50 14.44 0.50
C HIS A 213 6.37 12.96 0.11
N PRO A 214 7.28 12.42 -0.74
CA PRO A 214 7.08 11.12 -1.38
C PRO A 214 7.06 9.94 -0.39
N ALA A 215 7.81 10.04 0.71
CA ALA A 215 7.87 8.99 1.74
C ALA A 215 6.81 9.12 2.85
N ARG A 216 5.86 10.07 2.74
CA ARG A 216 4.84 10.32 3.76
C ARG A 216 3.52 9.66 3.37
N GLN A 217 3.00 8.85 4.29
CA GLN A 217 1.67 8.25 4.19
C GLN A 217 0.75 8.86 5.25
N VAL A 218 -0.47 9.18 4.87
CA VAL A 218 -1.47 9.78 5.76
C VAL A 218 -2.73 8.93 5.74
N PHE A 219 -3.13 8.41 6.89
CA PHE A 219 -4.34 7.62 7.08
C PHE A 219 -5.31 8.37 7.97
N SER A 220 -6.44 8.77 7.41
CA SER A 220 -7.51 9.48 8.14
C SER A 220 -8.58 8.48 8.54
N ILE A 221 -8.60 8.13 9.83
CA ILE A 221 -9.41 7.04 10.36
C ILE A 221 -10.50 7.61 11.28
N PRO A 222 -11.79 7.44 10.95
CA PRO A 222 -12.89 7.85 11.82
C PRO A 222 -12.80 7.26 13.23
N THR A 223 -13.20 8.02 14.26
CA THR A 223 -13.08 7.55 15.65
C THR A 223 -13.93 6.32 15.99
N ASP A 224 -14.98 6.05 15.23
CA ASP A 224 -15.88 4.89 15.35
C ASP A 224 -15.31 3.60 14.76
N GLU A 225 -14.23 3.68 13.97
CA GLU A 225 -13.44 2.52 13.57
C GLU A 225 -12.66 1.97 14.77
N SER A 226 -13.19 0.89 15.36
CA SER A 226 -12.71 0.33 16.63
C SER A 226 -11.85 -0.93 16.47
N ASN A 227 -12.03 -1.70 15.40
CA ASN A 227 -11.35 -2.98 15.20
C ASN A 227 -10.09 -2.85 14.33
N LEU A 228 -9.20 -1.92 14.71
CA LEU A 228 -7.94 -1.73 14.01
C LEU A 228 -6.91 -2.83 14.37
N PRO A 229 -6.19 -3.42 13.40
CA PRO A 229 -5.25 -4.50 13.67
C PRO A 229 -3.90 -4.00 14.19
N GLY A 230 -3.25 -4.83 15.02
CA GLY A 230 -1.83 -4.66 15.40
C GLY A 230 -1.50 -3.28 15.98
N LEU A 231 -0.42 -2.65 15.49
CA LEU A 231 0.04 -1.35 15.98
C LEU A 231 -0.96 -0.21 15.75
N LEU A 232 -1.88 -0.33 14.80
CA LEU A 232 -2.93 0.66 14.59
C LEU A 232 -3.90 0.74 15.77
N ALA A 233 -4.11 -0.36 16.50
CA ALA A 233 -4.94 -0.36 17.71
C ALA A 233 -4.42 0.60 18.79
N ASN A 234 -3.10 0.83 18.81
CA ASN A 234 -2.43 1.75 19.73
C ASN A 234 -2.55 3.23 19.30
N ARG A 235 -3.25 3.52 18.21
CA ARG A 235 -3.53 4.88 17.71
C ARG A 235 -4.96 5.25 18.08
N ALA A 236 -5.23 5.21 19.38
CA ALA A 236 -6.57 5.36 19.93
C ALA A 236 -7.17 6.74 19.62
N PRO A 237 -8.50 6.85 19.44
CA PRO A 237 -9.16 8.14 19.39
C PRO A 237 -9.03 8.88 20.74
N ARG A 238 -9.16 10.20 20.70
CA ARG A 238 -9.25 11.08 21.88
C ARG A 238 -10.52 11.93 21.79
N ASP A 239 -10.75 12.77 22.80
CA ASP A 239 -11.90 13.70 22.83
C ASP A 239 -11.86 14.73 21.69
N CYS A 240 -10.68 15.01 21.15
CA CYS A 240 -10.44 15.86 19.99
C CYS A 240 -9.81 15.08 18.83
N THR A 241 -9.73 15.72 17.65
CA THR A 241 -8.93 15.18 16.54
C THR A 241 -7.47 15.12 16.96
N VAL A 242 -6.85 13.95 16.77
CA VAL A 242 -5.48 13.67 17.18
C VAL A 242 -4.71 13.03 16.03
N ALA A 243 -3.45 13.42 15.86
CA ALA A 243 -2.52 12.78 14.95
C ALA A 243 -1.41 12.04 15.70
N TYR A 244 -1.00 10.92 15.12
CA TYR A 244 0.15 10.14 15.54
C TYR A 244 1.15 10.11 14.40
N VAL A 245 2.32 10.70 14.61
CA VAL A 245 3.41 10.74 13.62
C VAL A 245 4.43 9.68 13.98
N CYS A 246 4.66 8.75 13.05
CA CYS A 246 5.57 7.63 13.19
C CYS A 246 6.61 7.65 12.09
N LYS A 247 7.83 7.21 12.41
CA LYS A 247 8.92 6.95 11.47
C LYS A 247 9.44 5.53 11.73
N GLY A 248 9.15 4.61 10.81
CA GLY A 248 9.30 3.17 11.07
C GLY A 248 8.45 2.75 12.28
N PHE A 249 9.08 2.11 13.28
CA PHE A 249 8.43 1.69 14.53
C PHE A 249 8.40 2.75 15.64
N SER A 250 9.11 3.87 15.46
CA SER A 250 9.17 4.94 16.46
C SER A 250 8.06 5.94 16.22
N CYS A 251 7.25 6.22 17.23
CA CYS A 251 6.19 7.23 17.15
C CYS A 251 6.40 8.31 18.20
N GLY A 252 6.11 9.55 17.84
CA GLY A 252 6.07 10.67 18.76
C GLY A 252 4.86 10.65 19.69
N PRO A 253 4.77 11.61 20.63
CA PRO A 253 3.55 11.81 21.40
C PRO A 253 2.38 12.20 20.47
N PRO A 254 1.13 11.91 20.89
CA PRO A 254 -0.06 12.34 20.15
C PRO A 254 -0.12 13.86 20.06
N ILE A 255 -0.45 14.35 18.86
CA ILE A 255 -0.57 15.78 18.55
C ILE A 255 -2.06 16.12 18.44
N GLU A 256 -2.53 17.01 19.31
CA GLU A 256 -3.95 17.41 19.41
C GLU A 256 -4.25 18.77 18.78
N SER A 257 -3.22 19.43 18.21
CA SER A 257 -3.35 20.71 17.52
C SER A 257 -2.90 20.59 16.06
N LEU A 258 -3.73 21.07 15.13
CA LEU A 258 -3.38 21.10 13.71
C LEU A 258 -2.14 21.97 13.44
N SER A 259 -1.98 23.08 14.15
CA SER A 259 -0.85 23.98 13.96
C SER A 259 0.47 23.37 14.45
N GLU A 260 0.42 22.54 15.49
CA GLU A 260 1.56 21.76 15.96
C GLU A 260 1.92 20.68 14.94
N LEU A 261 0.91 19.96 14.41
CA LEU A 261 1.12 18.97 13.35
C LEU A 261 1.75 19.59 12.10
N GLN A 262 1.27 20.75 11.65
CA GLN A 262 1.85 21.45 10.51
C GLN A 262 3.32 21.83 10.76
N ARG A 263 3.65 22.28 11.97
CA ARG A 263 5.03 22.61 12.36
C ARG A 263 5.94 21.37 12.36
N GLU A 264 5.49 20.29 12.98
CA GLU A 264 6.21 19.00 13.02
C GLU A 264 6.49 18.47 11.61
N LEU A 265 5.52 18.64 10.70
CA LEU A 265 5.60 18.16 9.33
C LEU A 265 6.28 19.11 8.35
N GLY A 266 6.71 20.29 8.80
CA GLY A 266 7.28 21.34 7.94
C GLY A 266 6.31 21.88 6.89
N ILE A 267 5.00 21.82 7.15
CA ILE A 267 3.97 22.31 6.24
C ILE A 267 3.79 23.81 6.49
N PRO A 268 3.91 24.68 5.47
CA PRO A 268 3.67 26.10 5.62
C PRO A 268 2.27 26.36 6.17
N THR A 269 2.16 27.14 7.24
CA THR A 269 0.86 27.64 7.69
C THR A 269 0.43 28.73 6.70
N PRO A 270 -0.79 28.68 6.12
CA PRO A 270 -1.26 29.81 5.32
C PRO A 270 -1.20 31.09 6.16
N PRO A 271 -0.80 32.24 5.59
CA PRO A 271 -0.89 33.51 6.30
C PRO A 271 -2.35 33.76 6.72
N ALA A 272 -2.52 34.27 7.94
CA ALA A 272 -3.81 34.59 8.54
C ALA A 272 -4.58 35.66 7.76
#